data_AF-A0A9D6V5T8-F1
#
_entry.id   AF-A0A9D6V5T8-F1
#
_cell.length_a   1.000
_cell.length_b   1.000
_cell.length_c   1.000
_cell.angle_alpha   90.00
_cell.angle_beta   90.00
_cell.angle_gamma   90.00
#
_symmetry.space_group_name_H-M   'P 1'
#
loop_
_entity.id
_entity.type
_entity.pdbx_description
1 polymer ?
#
loop_
_entity_poly.entity_id
_entity_poly.type
_entity_poly.pdbx_seq_one_letter_code
_entity_poly.pdbx_strand_id
1 'polypeptide(L)'
;MTDSKAETPYEDEQIRCPKLGHQVSFGYCRVERQDLPCQKAIACWHERFDVEGLFRLALTPEQFEEAFLQPPASKMVTLVELIERAKKLVQNGKLD
;
A
#
# COMPACT_ATOMS: atom_id res chain seq x y z
N MET A 1 11.14 19.35 -4.24
CA MET A 1 12.12 19.17 -3.16
C MET A 1 11.39 18.48 -2.01
N THR A 2 11.49 17.15 -1.91
CA THR A 2 11.23 16.38 -0.67
C THR A 2 11.83 14.98 -0.84
N ASP A 3 13.16 14.91 -0.93
CA ASP A 3 13.90 13.67 -0.66
C ASP A 3 14.21 13.65 0.83
N SER A 4 13.37 12.98 1.60
CA SER A 4 13.66 12.66 3.00
C SER A 4 13.20 11.24 3.24
N LYS A 5 13.93 10.31 2.63
CA LYS A 5 13.90 8.90 2.99
C LYS A 5 14.37 8.80 4.44
N ALA A 6 13.44 8.77 5.40
CA ALA A 6 13.76 8.48 6.78
C ALA A 6 14.48 7.11 6.81
N GLU A 7 15.78 7.14 7.09
CA GLU A 7 16.62 5.96 7.13
C GLU A 7 16.37 5.25 8.47
N THR A 8 16.03 3.97 8.40
CA THR A 8 15.63 3.14 9.55
C THR A 8 16.54 1.91 9.60
N PRO A 9 16.96 1.46 10.80
CA PRO A 9 17.81 0.27 10.92
C PRO A 9 17.12 -1.02 10.43
N TYR A 10 15.80 -0.97 10.21
CA TYR A 10 15.01 -2.13 9.83
C TYR A 10 14.88 -2.33 8.31
N GLU A 11 15.45 -1.46 7.47
CA GLU A 11 15.22 -1.44 6.02
C GLU A 11 15.46 -2.80 5.34
N ASP A 12 16.52 -3.51 5.78
CA ASP A 12 16.95 -4.80 5.23
C ASP A 12 16.36 -6.01 5.97
N GLU A 13 15.62 -5.82 7.06
CA GLU A 13 14.95 -6.93 7.74
C GLU A 13 13.98 -7.61 6.77
N GLN A 14 13.85 -8.94 6.87
CA GLN A 14 13.01 -9.72 5.97
C GLN A 14 11.99 -10.58 6.71
N ILE A 15 10.80 -10.69 6.12
CA ILE A 15 9.73 -11.61 6.53
C ILE A 15 9.13 -12.30 5.30
N ARG A 16 8.45 -13.43 5.50
CA ARG A 16 7.62 -14.04 4.45
C ARG A 16 6.35 -13.21 4.26
N CYS A 17 6.15 -12.67 3.06
CA CYS A 17 4.99 -11.87 2.73
C CYS A 17 3.74 -12.75 2.54
N PRO A 18 2.64 -12.54 3.29
CA PRO A 18 1.40 -13.30 3.09
C PRO A 18 0.69 -12.97 1.76
N LYS A 19 0.95 -11.79 1.18
CA LYS A 19 0.39 -11.36 -0.11
C LYS A 19 1.12 -11.99 -1.30
N LEU A 20 2.45 -12.09 -1.23
CA LEU A 20 3.30 -12.50 -2.36
C LEU A 20 3.88 -13.91 -2.22
N GLY A 21 3.84 -14.51 -1.04
CA GLY A 21 4.28 -15.89 -0.80
C GLY A 21 5.78 -16.10 -0.62
N HIS A 22 6.61 -15.07 -0.82
CA HIS A 22 8.08 -15.11 -0.70
C HIS A 22 8.61 -14.10 0.34
N GLN A 23 9.93 -14.13 0.60
CA GLN A 23 10.60 -13.16 1.47
C GLN A 23 10.64 -11.77 0.83
N VAL A 24 10.36 -10.73 1.62
CA VAL A 24 10.47 -9.32 1.24
C VAL A 24 11.13 -8.55 2.36
N SER A 25 11.81 -7.45 2.03
CA SER A 25 12.38 -6.55 3.01
C SER A 25 11.35 -5.55 3.57
N PHE A 26 11.63 -4.96 4.73
CA PHE A 26 10.83 -3.84 5.23
C PHE A 26 10.84 -2.67 4.26
N GLY A 27 12.00 -2.36 3.66
CA GLY A 27 12.13 -1.31 2.65
C GLY A 27 11.16 -1.47 1.48
N TYR A 28 10.97 -2.71 0.99
CA TYR A 28 9.93 -3.00 -0.01
C TYR A 28 8.53 -2.65 0.52
N CYS A 29 8.20 -3.08 1.74
CA CYS A 29 6.89 -2.81 2.33
C CYS A 29 6.63 -1.32 2.57
N ARG A 30 7.64 -0.47 2.73
CA ARG A 30 7.47 0.97 2.97
C ARG A 30 6.98 1.77 1.77
N VAL A 31 7.26 1.31 0.54
CA VAL A 31 7.02 2.06 -0.71
C VAL A 31 6.15 1.31 -1.72
N GLU A 32 5.57 0.17 -1.31
CA GLU A 32 4.85 -0.75 -2.21
C GLU A 32 3.69 -0.11 -2.98
N ARG A 33 3.08 0.95 -2.45
CA ARG A 33 1.93 1.63 -3.06
C ARG A 33 2.28 3.05 -3.50
N GLN A 34 3.23 3.19 -4.41
CA GLN A 34 3.63 4.50 -4.97
C GLN A 34 3.94 5.51 -3.85
N ASP A 35 4.99 5.22 -3.08
CA ASP A 35 5.45 5.99 -1.91
C ASP A 35 4.60 5.86 -0.64
N LEU A 36 3.48 5.13 -0.67
CA LEU A 36 2.79 4.70 0.55
C LEU A 36 3.18 3.27 0.96
N PRO A 37 3.18 2.97 2.28
CA PRO A 37 3.44 1.62 2.75
C PRO A 37 2.37 0.63 2.31
N CYS A 38 2.74 -0.65 2.24
CA CYS A 38 1.80 -1.74 2.10
C CYS A 38 0.77 -1.70 3.24
N GLN A 39 -0.50 -1.88 2.93
CA GLN A 39 -1.60 -1.84 3.90
C GLN A 39 -1.43 -2.83 5.07
N LYS A 40 -0.72 -3.94 4.85
CA LYS A 40 -0.48 -4.95 5.88
C LYS A 40 0.80 -4.71 6.69
N ALA A 41 1.58 -3.65 6.40
CA ALA A 41 2.90 -3.47 6.99
C ALA A 41 2.85 -3.44 8.53
N ILE A 42 1.89 -2.74 9.15
CA ILE A 42 1.76 -2.74 10.62
C ILE A 42 1.54 -4.16 11.15
N ALA A 43 0.53 -4.86 10.64
CA ALA A 43 0.23 -6.23 11.06
C ALA A 43 1.39 -7.21 10.80
N CYS A 44 2.15 -7.03 9.72
CA CYS A 44 3.26 -7.91 9.37
C CYS A 44 4.53 -7.69 10.23
N TRP A 45 4.77 -6.46 10.70
CA TRP A 45 6.04 -6.07 11.31
C TRP A 45 5.95 -5.74 12.81
N HIS A 46 4.76 -5.62 13.38
CA HIS A 46 4.57 -5.25 14.80
C HIS A 46 5.25 -6.20 15.81
N GLU A 47 5.45 -7.47 15.46
CA GLU A 47 6.18 -8.42 16.31
C GLU A 47 7.71 -8.22 16.28
N ARG A 48 8.24 -7.48 15.31
CA ARG A 48 9.67 -7.23 15.15
C ARG A 48 10.10 -5.92 15.79
N PHE A 49 9.31 -4.86 15.62
CA PHE A 49 9.58 -3.53 16.16
C PHE A 49 8.31 -2.67 16.18
N ASP A 50 8.38 -1.48 16.79
CA ASP A 50 7.30 -0.48 16.77
C ASP A 50 7.17 0.17 15.38
N VAL A 51 6.62 -0.61 14.45
CA VAL A 51 6.40 -0.22 13.07
C VAL A 51 5.33 0.86 12.93
N GLU A 52 4.33 0.89 13.82
CA GLU A 52 3.30 1.91 13.80
C GLU A 52 3.88 3.27 14.19
N GLY A 53 4.63 3.33 15.30
CA GLY A 53 5.34 4.53 15.72
C GLY A 53 6.28 5.03 14.63
N LEU A 54 7.00 4.13 13.97
CA LEU A 54 7.86 4.47 12.83
C LEU A 54 7.05 5.14 11.69
N PHE A 55 5.91 4.57 11.29
CA PHE A 55 5.09 5.17 10.23
C PHE A 55 4.46 6.49 10.65
N ARG A 56 4.03 6.64 11.91
CA ARG A 56 3.49 7.93 12.42
C ARG A 56 4.54 9.04 12.41
N LEU A 57 5.82 8.69 12.57
CA LEU A 57 6.93 9.64 12.46
C LEU A 57 7.33 9.95 11.01
N ALA A 58 7.22 8.95 10.11
CA ALA A 58 7.70 9.04 8.74
C ALA A 58 6.68 9.61 7.74
N LEU A 59 5.38 9.48 8.03
CA LEU A 59 4.29 9.91 7.14
C LEU A 59 3.61 11.17 7.69
N THR A 60 3.00 11.96 6.79
CA THR A 60 2.02 12.97 7.25
C THR A 60 0.79 12.27 7.84
N PRO A 61 0.00 12.95 8.69
CA PRO A 61 -1.25 12.39 9.22
C PRO A 61 -2.18 11.88 8.11
N GLU A 62 -2.30 12.62 7.00
CA GLU A 62 -3.14 12.26 5.87
C GLU A 62 -2.63 11.01 5.16
N GLN A 63 -1.31 10.90 4.94
CA GLN A 63 -0.71 9.70 4.36
C GLN A 63 -0.86 8.48 5.26
N PHE A 64 -0.76 8.66 6.58
CA PHE A 64 -0.96 7.59 7.54
C PHE A 64 -2.42 7.13 7.54
N GLU A 65 -3.36 8.07 7.54
CA GLU A 65 -4.80 7.79 7.43
C GLU A 65 -5.13 7.04 6.14
N GLU A 66 -4.66 7.53 5.00
CA GLU A 66 -4.82 6.89 3.70
C GLU A 66 -4.20 5.48 3.68
N ALA A 67 -3.08 5.29 4.37
CA ALA A 67 -2.38 4.03 4.36
C ALA A 67 -3.01 2.93 5.23
N PHE A 68 -3.52 3.29 6.40
CA PHE A 68 -3.86 2.31 7.43
C PHE A 68 -5.26 2.45 8.01
N LEU A 69 -5.92 3.60 7.86
CA LEU A 69 -7.22 3.87 8.49
C LEU A 69 -8.38 3.88 7.48
N GLN A 70 -8.12 4.08 6.19
CA GLN A 70 -9.15 3.97 5.17
C GLN A 70 -9.56 2.50 4.94
N PRO A 71 -10.87 2.18 4.96
CA PRO A 71 -11.32 0.86 4.59
C PRO A 71 -10.92 0.56 3.14
N PRO A 72 -10.45 -0.66 2.82
CA PRO A 72 -10.16 -1.02 1.45
C PRO A 72 -11.43 -0.84 0.62
N ALA A 73 -11.33 -0.08 -0.48
CA ALA A 73 -12.42 0.02 -1.44
C ALA A 73 -12.92 -1.39 -1.75
N SER A 74 -14.22 -1.64 -1.53
CA SER A 74 -14.73 -2.99 -1.67
C SER A 74 -14.44 -3.47 -3.10
N LYS A 75 -13.88 -4.67 -3.23
CA LYS A 75 -13.54 -5.24 -4.55
C LYS A 75 -14.75 -5.28 -5.51
N MET A 76 -15.96 -5.34 -4.94
CA MET A 76 -17.23 -5.28 -5.67
C MET A 76 -17.45 -3.93 -6.35
N VAL A 77 -17.16 -2.82 -5.67
CA VAL A 77 -17.28 -1.46 -6.23
C VAL A 77 -16.34 -1.31 -7.42
N THR A 78 -15.07 -1.72 -7.27
CA THR A 78 -14.11 -1.68 -8.38
C THR A 78 -14.54 -2.55 -9.56
N LEU A 79 -15.08 -3.76 -9.32
CA LEU A 79 -15.55 -4.62 -10.39
C LEU A 79 -16.74 -4.02 -11.15
N VAL A 80 -17.72 -3.45 -10.43
CA VAL A 80 -18.88 -2.79 -11.04
C VAL A 80 -18.43 -1.58 -11.87
N GLU A 81 -17.54 -0.74 -11.36
CA GLU A 81 -16.99 0.40 -12.10
C GLU A 81 -16.26 -0.04 -13.38
N LEU A 82 -15.46 -1.12 -13.32
CA LEU A 82 -14.77 -1.66 -14.48
C LEU A 82 -15.77 -2.16 -15.54
N ILE A 83 -16.83 -2.85 -15.11
CA ILE A 83 -17.92 -3.29 -16.01
C ILE A 83 -18.62 -2.09 -16.64
N GLU A 84 -18.92 -1.05 -15.87
CA GLU A 84 -19.55 0.17 -16.39
C GLU A 84 -18.66 0.90 -17.39
N ARG A 85 -17.36 1.01 -17.12
CA ARG A 85 -16.39 1.59 -18.08
C ARG A 85 -16.36 0.77 -19.37
N ALA A 86 -16.30 -0.56 -19.28
CA ALA A 86 -16.34 -1.44 -20.44
C ALA A 86 -17.63 -1.29 -21.25
N LYS A 87 -18.80 -1.20 -20.58
CA LYS A 87 -20.09 -0.95 -21.25
C LYS A 87 -20.11 0.38 -21.98
N LYS A 88 -19.58 1.46 -21.38
CA LYS A 88 -19.48 2.78 -22.03
C LYS A 88 -18.57 2.76 -23.26
N LEU A 89 -17.47 2.00 -23.25
CA LEU A 89 -16.59 1.86 -24.42
C LEU A 89 -17.29 1.15 -25.58
N VAL A 90 -18.02 0.06 -25.29
CA VAL A 90 -18.82 -0.67 -26.29
C VAL A 90 -19.96 0.20 -26.84
N GLN A 91 -20.64 0.97 -25.99
CA GLN A 91 -21.72 1.88 -26.40
C GLN A 91 -21.22 3.07 -27.22
N ASN A 92 -19.99 3.54 -26.97
CA ASN A 92 -19.39 4.66 -27.67
C ASN A 92 -18.62 4.25 -28.94
N GLY A 93 -18.71 2.99 -29.37
CA GLY A 93 -18.15 2.50 -30.63
C GLY A 93 -16.63 2.61 -30.74
N LYS A 94 -15.91 2.63 -29.61
CA LYS A 94 -14.44 2.72 -29.61
C LYS A 94 -13.86 1.46 -28.99
N LEU A 95 -13.72 0.44 -29.83
CA LEU A 95 -12.93 -0.75 -29.53
C LEU A 95 -12.09 -1.05 -30.78
N ASP A 96 -11.05 -0.23 -30.95
CA ASP A 96 -9.93 -0.51 -31.86
C ASP A 96 -8.72 -0.91 -30.99
#